data_AF-A0A6A3X259-F1
#
_entry.id   AF-A0A6A3X259-F1
#
_cell.length_a   1.000
_cell.length_b   1.000
_cell.length_c   1.000
_cell.angle_alpha   90.00
_cell.angle_beta   90.00
_cell.angle_gamma   90.00
#
_symmetry.space_group_name_H-M   'P 1'
#
loop_
_entity.id
_entity.type
_entity.pdbx_description
1 polymer ?
#
loop_
_entity_poly.entity_id
_entity_poly.type
_entity_poly.pdbx_seq_one_letter_code
_entity_poly.pdbx_strand_id
1 'polypeptide(L)'
;MGPRLVRDFKRACNANPSTRGFNLEAWFFAELSHNDLAWSVYVESKLQQRQWGRSTIVFFDPDKYPIGVSLDGPTWMAPAKWNQGGYDAVFIDKAEQLVRFVQVTRAEHHTFDPIYFVMLLNRLVAGGLNQVAVVELCFVVPMDRLKAFRPPLSQEDFEKTVEQVACSESRATWSSPEHTLKNCSAKVMVIGVKCEISN
;
A
#
# COMPACT_ATOMS: atom_id res chain seq x y z
N MET A 1 -4.96 5.12 -23.14
CA MET A 1 -4.61 6.45 -22.61
C MET A 1 -3.21 6.79 -23.12
N GLY A 2 -3.04 7.90 -23.86
CA GLY A 2 -1.83 8.16 -24.65
C GLY A 2 -0.75 8.99 -23.91
N PRO A 3 0.50 9.02 -24.42
CA PRO A 3 1.67 9.69 -23.81
C PRO A 3 1.53 11.21 -23.61
N ARG A 4 0.48 11.84 -24.17
CA ARG A 4 0.12 13.24 -23.90
C ARG A 4 -0.41 13.45 -22.48
N LEU A 5 -1.25 12.54 -21.97
CA LEU A 5 -1.87 12.71 -20.64
C LEU A 5 -0.80 12.70 -19.53
N VAL A 6 0.23 11.86 -19.68
CA VAL A 6 1.39 11.80 -18.78
C VAL A 6 2.22 13.08 -18.83
N ARG A 7 2.40 13.69 -20.02
CA ARG A 7 3.10 14.97 -20.17
C ARG A 7 2.31 16.15 -19.63
N ASP A 8 1.00 16.15 -19.84
CA ASP A 8 0.10 17.20 -19.36
C ASP A 8 -0.03 17.13 -17.83
N PHE A 9 -0.04 15.92 -17.27
CA PHE A 9 0.08 15.70 -15.82
C PHE A 9 1.41 16.23 -15.27
N LYS A 10 2.56 15.89 -15.89
CA LYS A 10 3.89 16.43 -15.52
C LYS A 10 3.93 17.96 -15.52
N ARG A 11 3.29 18.64 -16.48
CA ARG A 11 3.21 20.11 -16.53
C ARG A 11 2.37 20.71 -15.42
N ALA A 12 1.21 20.13 -15.13
CA ALA A 12 0.33 20.60 -14.05
C ALA A 12 0.98 20.41 -12.67
N CYS A 13 1.73 19.32 -12.49
CA CYS A 13 2.45 18.97 -11.27
C CYS A 13 3.54 20.00 -10.88
N ASN A 14 4.23 20.58 -11.87
CA ASN A 14 5.38 21.47 -11.66
C ASN A 14 4.98 22.92 -11.32
N ALA A 15 3.70 23.28 -11.42
CA ALA A 15 3.24 24.65 -11.24
C ALA A 15 2.96 25.07 -9.78
N ASN A 16 2.85 24.14 -8.82
CA ASN A 16 2.46 24.46 -7.44
C ASN A 16 3.20 23.61 -6.36
N PRO A 17 3.83 24.21 -5.33
CA PRO A 17 4.45 23.48 -4.22
C PRO A 17 3.47 22.64 -3.38
N SER A 18 2.20 23.05 -3.29
CA SER A 18 1.15 22.37 -2.52
C SER A 18 0.58 21.13 -3.22
N THR A 19 0.85 20.94 -4.52
CA THR A 19 0.47 19.74 -5.29
C THR A 19 1.52 18.63 -5.24
N ARG A 20 2.68 18.87 -4.60
CA ARG A 20 3.84 17.95 -4.68
C ARG A 20 3.55 16.54 -4.13
N GLY A 21 2.73 16.40 -3.09
CA GLY A 21 2.30 15.09 -2.55
C GLY A 21 1.36 14.34 -3.48
N PHE A 22 0.30 15.02 -3.93
CA PHE A 22 -0.68 14.54 -4.92
C PHE A 22 -0.02 14.05 -6.22
N ASN A 23 1.07 14.71 -6.64
CA ASN A 23 1.80 14.35 -7.85
C ASN A 23 2.51 12.99 -7.76
N LEU A 24 3.00 12.58 -6.58
CA LEU A 24 3.70 11.30 -6.44
C LEU A 24 2.72 10.13 -6.37
N GLU A 25 1.62 10.29 -5.65
CA GLU A 25 0.54 9.29 -5.56
C GLU A 25 -0.10 9.04 -6.93
N ALA A 26 -0.50 10.11 -7.63
CA ALA A 26 -1.04 10.00 -8.97
C ALA A 26 -0.03 9.44 -9.98
N TRP A 27 1.26 9.78 -9.85
CA TRP A 27 2.33 9.16 -10.65
C TRP A 27 2.46 7.67 -10.34
N PHE A 28 2.47 7.29 -9.07
CA PHE A 28 2.56 5.91 -8.63
C PHE A 28 1.46 5.05 -9.27
N PHE A 29 0.21 5.52 -9.21
CA PHE A 29 -0.91 4.83 -9.83
C PHE A 29 -0.84 4.83 -11.36
N ALA A 30 -0.40 5.94 -11.97
CA ALA A 30 -0.23 6.00 -13.42
C ALA A 30 0.84 5.02 -13.92
N GLU A 31 1.99 4.95 -13.25
CA GLU A 31 3.05 4.00 -13.57
C GLU A 31 2.57 2.57 -13.41
N LEU A 32 2.00 2.22 -12.25
CA LEU A 32 1.50 0.88 -11.99
C LEU A 32 0.43 0.43 -13.00
N SER A 33 -0.37 1.36 -13.52
CA SER A 33 -1.43 1.08 -14.50
C SER A 33 -0.92 0.91 -15.93
N HIS A 34 0.15 1.59 -16.30
CA HIS A 34 0.59 1.68 -17.70
C HIS A 34 1.91 0.96 -17.97
N ASN A 35 2.76 0.83 -16.97
CA ASN A 35 4.12 0.31 -17.03
C ASN A 35 4.37 -0.68 -15.89
N ASP A 36 5.53 -1.31 -15.93
CA ASP A 36 6.05 -1.96 -14.75
C ASP A 36 6.73 -0.92 -13.85
N LEU A 37 6.43 -0.93 -12.55
CA LEU A 37 6.99 0.01 -11.59
C LEU A 37 8.29 -0.54 -11.01
N ALA A 38 9.43 0.00 -11.46
CA ALA A 38 10.72 -0.26 -10.85
C ALA A 38 10.87 0.50 -9.51
N TRP A 39 11.32 -0.21 -8.49
CA TRP A 39 11.56 0.35 -7.16
C TRP A 39 12.84 -0.23 -6.55
N SER A 40 13.36 0.43 -5.53
CA SER A 40 14.59 0.04 -4.85
C SER A 40 14.40 -0.02 -3.34
N VAL A 41 15.14 -0.90 -2.67
CA VAL A 41 15.10 -1.07 -1.21
C VAL A 41 16.51 -1.34 -0.69
N TYR A 42 16.81 -0.91 0.52
CA TYR A 42 18.03 -1.32 1.21
C TYR A 42 17.78 -2.62 1.97
N VAL A 43 18.53 -3.66 1.62
CA VAL A 43 18.58 -4.94 2.36
C VAL A 43 20.02 -5.12 2.80
N GLU A 44 20.26 -5.22 4.11
CA GLU A 44 21.61 -5.38 4.67
C GLU A 44 22.60 -4.32 4.15
N SER A 45 22.15 -3.06 4.07
CA SER A 45 22.91 -1.92 3.52
C SER A 45 23.25 -1.99 2.02
N LYS A 46 22.78 -3.01 1.29
CA LYS A 46 22.90 -3.10 -0.17
C LYS A 46 21.62 -2.64 -0.82
N LEU A 47 21.75 -1.76 -1.81
CA LEU A 47 20.62 -1.33 -2.61
C LEU A 47 20.23 -2.46 -3.57
N GLN A 48 19.01 -2.96 -3.44
CA GLN A 48 18.42 -3.92 -4.36
C GLN A 48 17.35 -3.24 -5.20
N GLN A 49 17.33 -3.54 -6.50
CA GLN A 49 16.28 -3.10 -7.40
C GLN A 49 15.30 -4.24 -7.63
N ARG A 50 14.00 -3.93 -7.59
CA ARG A 50 12.90 -4.84 -7.85
C ARG A 50 11.83 -4.15 -8.70
N GLN A 51 10.77 -4.87 -9.02
CA GLN A 51 9.73 -4.41 -9.91
C GLN A 51 8.37 -4.93 -9.47
N TRP A 52 7.35 -4.08 -9.56
CA TRP A 52 5.95 -4.51 -9.56
C TRP A 52 5.44 -4.48 -11.00
N GLY A 53 4.84 -5.57 -11.44
CA GLY A 53 4.29 -5.67 -12.79
C GLY A 53 3.09 -4.75 -13.00
N ARG A 54 2.89 -4.33 -14.24
CA ARG A 54 1.71 -3.55 -14.66
C ARG A 54 0.42 -4.24 -14.22
N SER A 55 -0.49 -3.48 -13.61
CA SER A 55 -1.77 -4.01 -13.12
C SER A 55 -2.91 -3.00 -13.28
N THR A 56 -4.14 -3.50 -13.31
CA THR A 56 -5.33 -2.64 -13.23
C THR A 56 -5.63 -2.37 -11.76
N ILE A 57 -5.88 -1.10 -11.42
CA ILE A 57 -6.24 -0.71 -10.06
C ILE A 57 -7.76 -0.69 -9.94
N VAL A 58 -8.30 -1.42 -8.97
CA VAL A 58 -9.72 -1.43 -8.64
C VAL A 58 -10.01 -0.44 -7.52
N PHE A 59 -10.91 0.49 -7.75
CA PHE A 59 -11.36 1.41 -6.71
C PHE A 59 -12.45 0.76 -5.86
N PHE A 60 -12.35 0.92 -4.54
CA PHE A 60 -13.35 0.38 -3.61
C PHE A 60 -13.74 1.43 -2.56
N ASP A 61 -14.94 1.28 -1.99
CA ASP A 61 -15.34 2.07 -0.83
C ASP A 61 -14.89 1.33 0.43
N PRO A 62 -13.89 1.84 1.17
CA PRO A 62 -13.37 1.14 2.33
C PRO A 62 -14.43 0.92 3.41
N ASP A 63 -15.48 1.75 3.46
CA ASP A 63 -16.53 1.67 4.49
C ASP A 63 -17.65 0.70 4.14
N LYS A 64 -17.69 0.20 2.89
CA LYS A 64 -18.67 -0.81 2.48
C LYS A 64 -18.17 -2.21 2.79
N TYR A 65 -19.08 -3.00 3.35
CA TYR A 65 -18.87 -4.42 3.57
C TYR A 65 -20.00 -5.24 2.90
N PRO A 66 -19.68 -6.33 2.18
CA PRO A 66 -18.34 -6.81 1.85
C PRO A 66 -17.63 -5.90 0.85
N ILE A 67 -16.30 -5.99 0.77
CA ILE A 67 -15.53 -5.30 -0.27
C ILE A 67 -15.89 -5.96 -1.61
N GLY A 68 -16.59 -5.23 -2.47
CA GLY A 68 -17.15 -5.73 -3.73
C GLY A 68 -16.12 -5.93 -4.85
N VAL A 69 -14.94 -6.46 -4.54
CA VAL A 69 -13.83 -6.68 -5.48
C VAL A 69 -13.57 -8.18 -5.58
N SER A 70 -13.50 -8.72 -6.81
CA SER A 70 -13.02 -10.10 -7.01
C SER A 70 -11.53 -10.15 -6.69
N LEU A 71 -11.16 -11.11 -5.83
CA LEU A 71 -9.79 -11.36 -5.39
C LEU A 71 -9.30 -12.73 -5.88
N ASP A 72 -9.71 -13.13 -7.08
CA ASP A 72 -9.38 -14.45 -7.65
C ASP A 72 -7.95 -14.51 -8.19
N GLY A 73 -7.33 -13.35 -8.43
CA GLY A 73 -5.92 -13.22 -8.79
C GLY A 73 -5.26 -12.02 -8.08
N PRO A 74 -3.96 -11.79 -8.35
CA PRO A 74 -3.22 -10.68 -7.75
C PRO A 74 -3.84 -9.34 -8.14
N THR A 75 -4.33 -8.60 -7.14
CA THR A 75 -5.19 -7.43 -7.37
C THR A 75 -4.66 -6.22 -6.61
N TRP A 76 -4.49 -5.12 -7.34
CA TRP A 76 -4.26 -3.80 -6.76
C TRP A 76 -5.58 -3.06 -6.56
N MET A 77 -5.71 -2.43 -5.41
CA MET A 77 -6.89 -1.69 -5.00
C MET A 77 -6.50 -0.33 -4.43
N ALA A 78 -7.36 0.67 -4.62
CA ALA A 78 -7.22 1.99 -4.02
C ALA A 78 -8.56 2.43 -3.40
N PRO A 79 -8.57 3.03 -2.20
CA PRO A 79 -9.79 3.55 -1.62
C PRO A 79 -10.31 4.71 -2.49
N ALA A 80 -11.60 4.73 -2.78
CA ALA A 80 -12.24 5.83 -3.50
C ALA A 80 -12.27 7.12 -2.67
N LYS A 81 -12.13 7.01 -1.33
CA LYS A 81 -12.07 8.13 -0.40
C LYS A 81 -10.62 8.52 -0.12
N TRP A 82 -10.29 9.77 -0.45
CA TRP A 82 -8.94 10.37 -0.33
C TRP A 82 -8.54 10.78 1.10
N ASN A 83 -9.26 10.36 2.15
CA ASN A 83 -9.05 10.85 3.52
C ASN A 83 -8.83 9.74 4.57
N GLN A 84 -8.48 8.53 4.15
CA GLN A 84 -8.10 7.46 5.07
C GLN A 84 -6.57 7.44 5.23
N GLY A 85 -6.05 8.21 6.17
CA GLY A 85 -4.60 8.43 6.37
C GLY A 85 -3.75 7.22 6.79
N GLY A 86 -4.25 6.00 6.57
CA GLY A 86 -3.53 4.75 6.86
C GLY A 86 -2.88 4.09 5.64
N TYR A 87 -3.38 4.30 4.42
CA TYR A 87 -2.85 3.71 3.19
C TYR A 87 -3.45 4.39 1.95
N ASP A 88 -2.68 4.39 0.85
CA ASP A 88 -3.14 4.89 -0.45
C ASP A 88 -3.48 3.73 -1.39
N ALA A 89 -2.82 2.58 -1.26
CA ALA A 89 -3.13 1.40 -2.07
C ALA A 89 -3.00 0.11 -1.26
N VAL A 90 -3.69 -0.94 -1.73
CA VAL A 90 -3.61 -2.28 -1.16
C VAL A 90 -3.46 -3.29 -2.29
N PHE A 91 -2.52 -4.20 -2.14
CA PHE A 91 -2.34 -5.33 -3.03
C PHE A 91 -2.65 -6.63 -2.30
N ILE A 92 -3.42 -7.51 -2.94
CA ILE A 92 -3.77 -8.82 -2.41
C ILE A 92 -3.39 -9.87 -3.42
N ASP A 93 -2.66 -10.88 -2.94
CA ASP A 93 -2.37 -12.09 -3.68
C ASP A 93 -2.71 -13.30 -2.81
N LYS A 94 -3.81 -13.98 -3.15
CA LYS A 94 -4.25 -15.17 -2.40
C LYS A 94 -3.34 -16.38 -2.62
N ALA A 95 -2.70 -16.48 -3.79
CA ALA A 95 -1.82 -17.61 -4.09
C ALA A 95 -0.55 -17.52 -3.22
N GLU A 96 -0.02 -16.31 -3.07
CA GLU A 96 1.14 -16.03 -2.22
C GLU A 96 0.76 -15.69 -0.76
N GLN A 97 -0.53 -15.73 -0.41
CA GLN A 97 -1.06 -15.41 0.92
C GLN A 97 -0.56 -14.05 1.45
N LEU A 98 -0.48 -13.08 0.56
CA LEU A 98 0.12 -11.77 0.79
C LEU A 98 -0.94 -10.68 0.77
N VAL A 99 -0.92 -9.82 1.80
CA VAL A 99 -1.61 -8.54 1.81
C VAL A 99 -0.56 -7.44 1.97
N ARG A 100 -0.48 -6.51 1.03
CA ARG A 100 0.47 -5.39 1.08
C ARG A 100 -0.29 -4.08 1.07
N PHE A 101 -0.11 -3.29 2.11
CA PHE A 101 -0.53 -1.91 2.20
C PHE A 101 0.59 -1.01 1.69
N VAL A 102 0.23 0.02 0.95
CA VAL A 102 1.15 1.01 0.41
C VAL A 102 0.74 2.39 0.89
N GLN A 103 1.71 3.13 1.39
CA GLN A 103 1.60 4.55 1.68
C GLN A 103 2.63 5.32 0.85
N VAL A 104 2.15 6.13 -0.07
CA VAL A 104 2.96 6.97 -0.96
C VAL A 104 3.19 8.31 -0.28
N THR A 105 4.44 8.61 0.05
CA THR A 105 4.76 9.83 0.79
C THR A 105 6.00 10.51 0.25
N ARG A 106 5.91 11.85 0.19
CA ARG A 106 7.09 12.71 0.03
C ARG A 106 7.54 13.31 1.35
N ALA A 107 6.71 13.27 2.40
CA ALA A 107 7.02 13.95 3.65
C ALA A 107 8.23 13.30 4.33
N GLU A 108 9.07 14.09 5.00
CA GLU A 108 10.15 13.53 5.85
C GLU A 108 9.56 12.87 7.11
N HIS A 109 8.44 13.42 7.56
CA HIS A 109 7.61 12.90 8.65
C HIS A 109 6.19 12.78 8.12
N HIS A 110 5.66 11.57 8.05
CA HIS A 110 4.27 11.31 7.69
C HIS A 110 3.59 10.67 8.89
N THR A 111 2.32 10.97 9.14
CA THR A 111 1.56 10.27 10.17
C THR A 111 0.98 8.99 9.57
N PHE A 112 1.17 7.86 10.24
CA PHE A 112 0.46 6.62 9.93
C PHE A 112 -0.66 6.48 10.95
N ASP A 113 -1.91 6.44 10.49
CA ASP A 113 -3.05 6.14 11.36
C ASP A 113 -3.38 4.65 11.28
N PRO A 114 -3.02 3.85 12.31
CA PRO A 114 -3.23 2.41 12.31
C PRO A 114 -4.71 2.02 12.29
N ILE A 115 -5.63 2.91 12.66
CA ILE A 115 -7.06 2.61 12.75
C ILE A 115 -7.59 2.18 11.38
N TYR A 116 -7.26 2.93 10.31
CA TYR A 116 -7.74 2.61 8.96
C TYR A 116 -7.15 1.29 8.44
N PHE A 117 -5.88 1.02 8.76
CA PHE A 117 -5.23 -0.26 8.44
C PHE A 117 -5.95 -1.43 9.13
N VAL A 118 -6.14 -1.34 10.45
CA VAL A 118 -6.80 -2.38 11.25
C VAL A 118 -8.23 -2.63 10.78
N MET A 119 -8.97 -1.56 10.48
CA MET A 119 -10.34 -1.66 9.98
C MET A 119 -10.40 -2.40 8.64
N LEU A 120 -9.52 -2.07 7.69
CA LEU A 120 -9.53 -2.73 6.39
C LEU A 120 -9.08 -4.19 6.50
N LEU A 121 -7.98 -4.46 7.21
CA LEU A 121 -7.47 -5.82 7.35
C LEU A 121 -8.51 -6.74 7.98
N ASN A 122 -9.21 -6.26 9.02
CA ASN A 122 -10.36 -6.96 9.59
C ASN A 122 -11.40 -7.25 8.51
N ARG A 123 -11.87 -6.24 7.76
CA ARG A 123 -12.89 -6.44 6.71
C ARG A 123 -12.46 -7.43 5.62
N LEU A 124 -11.18 -7.44 5.24
CA LEU A 124 -10.64 -8.36 4.25
C LEU A 124 -10.62 -9.80 4.75
N VAL A 125 -10.13 -10.01 5.97
CA VAL A 125 -10.11 -11.31 6.64
C VAL A 125 -11.54 -11.85 6.80
N ALA A 126 -12.42 -10.97 7.23
CA ALA A 126 -13.82 -11.24 7.49
C ALA A 126 -14.61 -11.51 6.17
N GLY A 127 -14.16 -10.91 5.06
CA GLY A 127 -14.72 -11.06 3.71
C GLY A 127 -14.25 -12.28 2.91
N GLY A 128 -13.54 -13.23 3.52
CA GLY A 128 -13.19 -14.51 2.90
C GLY A 128 -11.74 -14.64 2.42
N LEU A 129 -10.79 -13.95 3.05
CA LEU A 129 -9.39 -14.37 2.97
C LEU A 129 -9.19 -15.65 3.81
N ASN A 130 -8.81 -16.74 3.15
CA ASN A 130 -8.67 -18.06 3.79
C ASN A 130 -7.46 -18.13 4.73
N GLN A 131 -6.32 -17.61 4.27
CA GLN A 131 -5.05 -17.57 5.01
C GLN A 131 -4.24 -16.37 4.51
N VAL A 132 -3.60 -15.68 5.44
CA VAL A 132 -2.61 -14.64 5.18
C VAL A 132 -1.32 -15.02 5.90
N ALA A 133 -0.27 -15.24 5.13
CA ALA A 133 1.06 -15.58 5.65
C ALA A 133 1.91 -14.33 5.87
N VAL A 134 1.71 -13.29 5.07
CA VAL A 134 2.48 -12.05 5.14
C VAL A 134 1.58 -10.84 5.01
N VAL A 135 1.73 -9.88 5.93
CA VAL A 135 1.20 -8.53 5.82
C VAL A 135 2.35 -7.54 5.70
N GLU A 136 2.38 -6.77 4.63
CA GLU A 136 3.42 -5.76 4.39
C GLU A 136 2.84 -4.34 4.49
N LEU A 137 3.59 -3.42 5.08
CA LEU A 137 3.37 -1.98 4.99
C LEU A 137 4.56 -1.34 4.27
N CYS A 138 4.31 -0.86 3.06
CA CYS A 138 5.31 -0.27 2.19
C CYS A 138 5.17 1.25 2.14
N PHE A 139 6.19 1.96 2.63
CA PHE A 139 6.34 3.39 2.40
C PHE A 139 7.03 3.61 1.05
N VAL A 140 6.30 4.14 0.08
CA VAL A 140 6.82 4.52 -1.24
C VAL A 140 7.30 5.95 -1.18
N VAL A 141 8.60 6.15 -1.36
CA VAL A 141 9.24 7.48 -1.31
C VAL A 141 10.03 7.76 -2.57
N PRO A 142 10.26 9.03 -2.93
CA PRO A 142 11.23 9.38 -3.96
C PRO A 142 12.61 8.78 -3.68
N MET A 143 13.32 8.37 -4.73
CA MET A 143 14.62 7.68 -4.61
C MET A 143 15.68 8.47 -3.83
N ASP A 144 15.69 9.80 -3.98
CA ASP A 144 16.57 10.72 -3.24
C ASP A 144 16.28 10.73 -1.73
N ARG A 145 15.07 10.32 -1.32
CA ARG A 145 14.65 10.23 0.09
C ARG A 145 14.80 8.85 0.70
N LEU A 146 14.99 7.80 -0.09
CA LEU A 146 15.02 6.39 0.38
C LEU A 146 15.95 6.18 1.59
N LYS A 147 17.16 6.75 1.57
CA LYS A 147 18.13 6.58 2.66
C LYS A 147 17.80 7.41 3.91
N ALA A 148 17.20 8.57 3.71
CA ALA A 148 16.93 9.55 4.77
C ALA A 148 15.56 9.34 5.44
N PHE A 149 14.60 8.73 4.74
CA PHE A 149 13.26 8.52 5.24
C PHE A 149 13.25 7.64 6.48
N ARG A 150 12.39 7.99 7.43
CA ARG A 150 12.16 7.23 8.66
C ARG A 150 10.67 6.93 8.75
N PRO A 151 10.28 5.64 8.70
CA PRO A 151 8.89 5.26 8.93
C PRO A 151 8.40 5.82 10.27
N PRO A 152 7.14 6.29 10.33
CA PRO A 152 6.52 6.74 11.58
C PRO A 152 6.16 5.60 12.55
N LEU A 153 6.35 4.36 12.12
CA LEU A 153 6.00 3.14 12.86
C LEU A 153 7.20 2.17 12.79
N SER A 154 7.56 1.58 13.94
CA SER A 154 8.59 0.56 13.97
C SER A 154 8.07 -0.80 13.48
N GLN A 155 8.99 -1.72 13.16
CA GLN A 155 8.65 -3.10 12.80
C GLN A 155 7.86 -3.79 13.93
N GLU A 156 8.29 -3.61 15.18
CA GLU A 156 7.66 -4.21 16.37
C GLU A 156 6.25 -3.66 16.62
N ASP A 157 6.06 -2.34 16.46
CA ASP A 157 4.73 -1.73 16.63
C ASP A 157 3.76 -2.20 15.54
N PHE A 158 4.26 -2.42 14.33
CA PHE A 158 3.46 -2.96 13.24
C PHE A 158 3.07 -4.43 13.47
N GLU A 159 4.00 -5.25 13.94
CA GLU A 159 3.73 -6.64 14.36
C GLU A 159 2.62 -6.69 15.41
N LYS A 160 2.73 -5.88 16.49
CA LYS A 160 1.69 -5.77 17.52
C LYS A 160 0.34 -5.33 16.93
N THR A 161 0.35 -4.41 15.96
CA THR A 161 -0.88 -3.95 15.30
C THR A 161 -1.56 -5.08 14.53
N VAL A 162 -0.80 -5.92 13.82
CA VAL A 162 -1.33 -7.09 13.10
C VAL A 162 -1.81 -8.18 14.07
N GLU A 163 -1.08 -8.42 15.15
CA GLU A 163 -1.49 -9.36 16.22
C GLU A 163 -2.80 -8.94 16.88
N GLN A 164 -3.01 -7.65 17.13
CA GLN A 164 -4.28 -7.13 17.64
C GLN A 164 -5.46 -7.43 16.72
N VAL A 165 -5.24 -7.41 15.40
CA VAL A 165 -6.27 -7.80 14.42
C VAL A 165 -6.58 -9.29 14.55
N ALA A 166 -5.56 -10.14 14.63
CA ALA A 166 -5.71 -11.59 14.76
C ALA A 166 -6.47 -11.98 16.05
N CYS A 167 -6.23 -11.26 17.15
CA CYS A 167 -6.86 -11.51 18.45
C CYS A 167 -8.23 -10.81 18.63
N SER A 168 -8.69 -10.03 17.65
CA SER A 168 -9.98 -9.33 17.77
C SER A 168 -11.16 -10.30 17.70
N GLU A 169 -12.13 -10.16 18.62
CA GLU A 169 -13.24 -11.11 18.75
C GLU A 169 -14.03 -11.25 17.44
N SER A 170 -14.10 -12.47 16.93
CA SER A 170 -14.92 -12.82 15.79
C SER A 170 -16.40 -12.57 16.13
N ARG A 171 -17.09 -11.71 15.38
CA ARG A 171 -18.55 -11.59 15.46
C ARG A 171 -19.21 -12.85 14.87
N ALA A 172 -19.21 -13.92 15.65
CA ALA A 172 -20.09 -15.12 15.68
C ALA A 172 -20.62 -15.77 14.39
N THR A 173 -20.20 -15.39 13.18
CA THR A 173 -20.70 -15.99 11.93
C THR A 173 -19.64 -16.19 10.85
N TRP A 174 -18.41 -15.70 11.03
CA TRP A 174 -17.41 -15.60 9.96
C TRP A 174 -16.12 -16.34 10.33
N SER A 175 -15.26 -16.63 9.35
CA SER A 175 -13.93 -17.20 9.57
C SER A 175 -13.18 -16.39 10.63
N SER A 176 -12.71 -17.05 11.69
CA SER A 176 -12.04 -16.38 12.80
C SER A 176 -10.76 -15.68 12.30
N PRO A 177 -10.58 -14.37 12.56
CA PRO A 177 -9.36 -13.66 12.19
C PRO A 177 -8.09 -14.32 12.71
N GLU A 178 -8.19 -14.96 13.87
CA GLU A 178 -7.13 -15.73 14.51
C GLU A 178 -6.64 -16.90 13.65
N HIS A 179 -7.55 -17.55 12.91
CA HIS A 179 -7.19 -18.64 12.00
C HIS A 179 -6.54 -18.09 10.72
N THR A 180 -7.13 -17.04 10.13
CA THR A 180 -6.64 -16.45 8.88
C THR A 180 -5.24 -15.83 9.03
N LEU A 181 -4.96 -15.18 10.16
CA LEU A 181 -3.69 -14.52 10.45
C LEU A 181 -2.73 -15.37 11.30
N LYS A 182 -3.04 -16.66 11.50
CA LYS A 182 -2.18 -17.56 12.27
C LYS A 182 -0.78 -17.61 11.67
N ASN A 183 0.24 -17.36 12.50
CA ASN A 183 1.65 -17.30 12.09
C ASN A 183 1.95 -16.25 11.01
N CYS A 184 1.10 -15.23 10.87
CA CYS A 184 1.31 -14.16 9.90
C CYS A 184 2.56 -13.34 10.25
N SER A 185 3.47 -13.17 9.29
CA SER A 185 4.60 -12.26 9.40
C SER A 185 4.16 -10.85 8.99
N ALA A 186 4.31 -9.87 9.88
CA ALA A 186 4.17 -8.46 9.53
C ALA A 186 5.52 -7.90 9.09
N LYS A 187 5.57 -7.01 8.09
CA LYS A 187 6.82 -6.36 7.62
C LYS A 187 6.61 -4.90 7.26
N VAL A 188 7.44 -4.03 7.79
CA VAL A 188 7.55 -2.63 7.37
C VAL A 188 8.70 -2.48 6.37
N MET A 189 8.41 -1.88 5.23
CA MET A 189 9.41 -1.65 4.18
C MET A 189 9.38 -0.19 3.74
N VAL A 190 10.56 0.34 3.40
CA VAL A 190 10.71 1.62 2.71
C VAL A 190 11.27 1.35 1.33
N ILE A 191 10.54 1.78 0.30
CA ILE A 191 10.95 1.58 -1.09
C ILE A 191 11.08 2.91 -1.81
N GLY A 192 12.17 3.06 -2.54
CA GLY A 192 12.50 4.23 -3.33
C GLY A 192 12.07 4.05 -4.78
N VAL A 193 11.39 5.05 -5.33
CA VAL A 193 10.97 5.08 -6.74
C VAL A 193 11.65 6.23 -7.48
N LYS A 194 12.11 5.97 -8.69
CA LYS A 194 12.62 7.01 -9.59
C LYS A 194 11.45 7.72 -10.25
N CYS A 195 10.99 8.80 -9.63
CA CYS A 195 9.92 9.62 -10.17
C CYS A 195 10.49 10.62 -11.19
N GLU A 196 10.12 10.46 -12.47
CA GLU A 196 10.51 11.38 -13.55
C GLU A 196 9.75 12.72 -13.53
N ILE A 197 9.12 13.08 -12.40
CA ILE A 197 8.46 14.38 -12.18
C ILE A 197 9.45 15.38 -11.55
N SER A 198 10.73 15.01 -11.44
CA SER A 198 11.76 15.84 -10.82
C SER A 198 12.44 16.73 -11.86
N ASN A 199 12.07 18.03 -11.83
CA ASN A 199 12.66 19.23 -12.47
C ASN A 199 13.18 19.12 -13.91
#